data_AF-A0A229SKT6-F1
#
_entry.id   AF-A0A229SKT6-F1
#
_cell.length_a   1.000
_cell.length_b   1.000
_cell.length_c   1.000
_cell.angle_alpha   90.00
_cell.angle_beta   90.00
_cell.angle_gamma   90.00
#
_symmetry.space_group_name_H-M   'P 1'
#
loop_
_entity.id
_entity.type
_entity.pdbx_description
1 polymer ?
#
loop_
_entity_poly.entity_id
_entity_poly.type
_entity_poly.pdbx_seq_one_letter_code
_entity_poly.pdbx_strand_id
1 'polypeptide(L)'
;MGRLRRGHQPLDQMEKGVLDDTAPLAGLLRHALIIGGHASSEPLRQWALSELNGYARTDAEIPDYRRVPAPIQADSISPAWQRKGERISVLHLPEIARDVIKEEVPIPWGVGYLENLITRTPTDEHVKIDLPGGAELRVLMSAKYRERGIS
;
A
#
# COMPACT_ATOMS: atom_id res chain seq x y z
N MET A 1 19.88 38.01 32.16
CA MET A 1 18.98 38.16 30.99
C MET A 1 19.47 37.25 29.88
N GLY A 2 18.64 36.32 29.43
CA GLY A 2 18.97 35.33 28.41
C GLY A 2 17.80 34.38 28.23
N ARG A 3 16.67 34.91 27.75
CA ARG A 3 15.43 34.16 27.51
C ARG A 3 15.69 33.24 26.32
N LEU A 4 16.13 32.00 26.57
CA LEU A 4 16.16 30.96 25.55
C LEU A 4 14.74 30.84 25.01
N ARG A 5 14.57 31.16 23.72
CA ARG A 5 13.33 30.92 22.99
C ARG A 5 13.01 29.43 23.11
N ARG A 6 12.10 29.06 24.00
CA ARG A 6 11.42 27.75 23.98
C ARG A 6 10.50 27.75 22.76
N GLY A 7 11.08 27.65 21.56
CA GLY A 7 10.34 27.09 20.44
C GLY A 7 9.99 25.66 20.83
N HIS A 8 8.72 25.26 20.66
CA HIS A 8 8.25 23.91 20.99
C HIS A 8 9.25 22.88 20.46
N GLN A 9 9.74 21.99 21.32
CA GLN A 9 10.71 21.00 20.89
C GLN A 9 10.06 20.13 19.79
N PRO A 10 10.83 19.64 18.80
CA PRO A 10 10.30 18.76 17.75
C PRO A 10 9.49 17.58 18.30
N LEU A 11 9.85 17.11 19.50
CA LEU A 11 9.13 16.06 20.22
C LEU A 11 7.74 16.53 20.70
N ASP A 12 7.62 17.70 21.33
CA ASP A 12 6.33 18.26 21.78
C ASP A 12 5.34 18.41 20.62
N GLN A 13 5.83 18.80 19.44
CA GLN A 13 5.01 18.96 18.24
C GLN A 13 4.59 17.60 17.66
N MET A 14 5.47 16.61 17.73
CA MET A 14 5.15 15.24 17.32
C MET A 14 4.13 14.60 18.26
N GLU A 15 4.29 14.74 19.58
CA GLU A 15 3.32 14.25 20.57
C GLU A 15 1.94 14.86 20.35
N LYS A 16 1.87 16.18 20.15
CA LYS A 16 0.60 16.85 19.86
C LYS A 16 -0.01 16.37 18.54
N GLY A 17 0.82 16.23 17.51
CA GLY A 17 0.36 15.83 16.18
C GLY A 17 -0.06 14.37 16.08
N VAL A 18 0.54 13.47 16.87
CA VAL A 18 0.12 12.06 16.96
C VAL A 18 -1.25 11.90 17.62
N LEU A 19 -1.62 12.83 18.51
CA LEU A 19 -2.94 12.85 19.15
C LEU A 19 -4.01 13.56 18.30
N ASP A 20 -3.65 14.11 17.15
CA ASP A 20 -4.53 14.83 16.24
C ASP A 20 -4.76 14.01 14.96
N ASP A 21 -5.92 13.35 14.86
CA ASP A 21 -6.29 12.52 13.72
C ASP A 21 -6.43 13.30 12.39
N THR A 22 -6.40 14.63 12.44
CA THR A 22 -6.44 15.48 11.24
C THR A 22 -5.06 15.87 10.72
N ALA A 23 -4.00 15.62 11.49
CA ALA A 23 -2.65 15.97 11.10
C ALA A 23 -2.15 15.06 9.97
N PRO A 24 -1.54 15.61 8.91
CA PRO A 24 -0.95 14.78 7.86
C PRO A 24 0.24 13.99 8.42
N LEU A 25 0.21 12.67 8.27
CA LEU A 25 1.26 11.72 8.61
C LEU A 25 2.61 12.11 7.97
N ALA A 26 2.60 12.60 6.72
CA ALA A 26 3.81 13.10 6.09
C ALA A 26 4.43 14.28 6.85
N GLY A 27 3.63 15.12 7.50
CA GLY A 27 4.09 16.18 8.39
C GLY A 27 4.75 15.62 9.65
N LEU A 28 4.13 14.64 10.30
CA LEU A 28 4.66 14.00 11.50
C LEU A 28 5.99 13.26 11.24
N LEU A 29 6.12 12.58 10.11
CA LEU A 29 7.36 11.89 9.72
C LEU A 29 8.52 12.86 9.46
N ARG A 30 8.27 14.10 9.00
CA ARG A 30 9.32 15.12 8.93
C ARG A 30 9.83 15.54 10.31
N HIS A 31 8.97 15.53 11.34
CA HIS A 31 9.43 15.74 12.72
C HIS A 31 10.30 14.57 13.18
N ALA A 32 9.94 13.32 12.85
CA ALA A 32 10.77 12.16 13.13
C ALA A 32 12.16 12.25 12.49
N LEU A 33 12.28 12.81 11.28
CA LEU A 33 13.59 13.09 10.66
C LEU A 33 14.43 14.09 11.46
N ILE A 34 13.81 15.19 11.92
CA ILE A 34 14.49 16.22 12.71
C ILE A 34 14.95 15.64 14.05
N ILE A 35 14.07 14.89 14.73
CA ILE A 35 14.39 14.19 15.98
C ILE A 35 15.52 13.19 15.77
N GLY A 36 15.48 12.39 14.70
CA GLY A 36 16.54 11.45 14.34
C GLY A 36 17.87 12.15 14.07
N GLY A 37 17.85 13.32 13.44
CA GLY A 37 19.03 14.17 13.28
C GLY A 37 19.61 14.66 14.61
N HIS A 38 18.76 15.13 15.53
CA HIS A 38 19.19 15.57 16.86
C HIS A 38 19.71 14.42 17.73
N ALA A 39 19.10 13.24 17.62
CA ALA A 39 19.52 12.04 18.33
C ALA A 39 20.70 11.31 17.67
N SER A 40 21.21 11.81 16.53
CA SER A 40 22.22 11.13 15.70
C SER A 40 21.85 9.67 15.36
N SER A 41 20.55 9.40 15.21
CA SER A 41 20.03 8.06 14.91
C SER A 41 19.83 7.90 13.41
N GLU A 42 20.86 7.37 12.74
CA GLU A 42 20.78 7.06 11.31
C GLU A 42 19.64 6.10 10.94
N PRO A 43 19.38 5.02 11.71
CA PRO A 43 18.26 4.11 11.42
C PRO A 43 16.90 4.82 11.40
N LEU A 44 16.67 5.74 12.34
CA LEU A 44 15.42 6.49 12.40
C LEU A 44 15.27 7.43 11.20
N ARG A 45 16.36 8.07 10.76
CA ARG A 45 16.33 8.94 9.58
C ARG A 45 16.04 8.14 8.31
N GLN A 46 16.73 7.01 8.11
CA GLN A 46 16.54 6.18 6.93
C GLN A 46 15.15 5.56 6.86
N TRP A 47 14.61 5.12 8.00
CA TRP A 47 13.23 4.65 8.07
C TRP A 47 12.24 5.76 7.69
N ALA A 48 12.34 6.95 8.32
CA ALA A 48 11.42 8.04 8.03
C ALA A 48 11.53 8.54 6.57
N LEU A 49 12.72 8.53 5.98
CA LEU A 49 12.91 8.83 4.55
C LEU A 49 12.24 7.79 3.65
N SER A 50 12.34 6.50 4.00
CA SER A 50 11.69 5.41 3.25
C SER A 50 10.16 5.49 3.37
N GLU A 51 9.63 5.83 4.54
CA GLU A 51 8.19 6.05 4.71
C GLU A 51 7.67 7.23 3.88
N LEU A 52 8.42 8.35 3.85
CA LEU A 52 8.05 9.56 3.14
C LEU A 52 8.11 9.39 1.62
N ASN A 53 9.19 8.79 1.11
CA ASN A 53 9.45 8.69 -0.33
C ASN A 53 8.96 7.39 -0.95
N GLY A 54 8.67 6.39 -0.11
CA GLY A 54 8.39 5.02 -0.54
C GLY A 54 9.66 4.17 -0.67
N TYR A 55 9.42 2.88 -0.89
CA TYR A 55 10.42 1.81 -0.95
C TYR A 55 10.80 1.41 -2.38
N ALA A 56 10.05 1.87 -3.39
CA ALA A 56 10.26 1.45 -4.78
C ALA A 56 11.62 1.87 -5.38
N ARG A 57 12.27 2.88 -4.80
CA ARG A 57 13.54 3.45 -5.27
C ARG A 57 14.69 3.26 -4.27
N THR A 58 14.48 2.47 -3.24
CA THR A 58 15.46 2.19 -2.20
C THR A 58 15.82 0.71 -2.23
N ASP A 59 17.03 0.38 -1.77
CA ASP A 59 17.43 -1.01 -1.55
C ASP A 59 16.83 -1.58 -0.25
N ALA A 60 15.95 -0.83 0.41
CA ALA A 60 15.34 -1.21 1.67
C ALA A 60 14.20 -2.20 1.45
N GLU A 61 14.15 -3.23 2.27
CA GLU A 61 13.04 -4.17 2.26
C GLU A 61 11.72 -3.48 2.65
N ILE A 62 10.63 -3.86 1.97
CA ILE A 62 9.29 -3.39 2.29
C ILE A 62 8.85 -4.04 3.61
N PRO A 63 8.59 -3.25 4.67
CA PRO A 63 8.20 -3.79 5.98
C PRO A 63 6.90 -4.58 5.92
N ASP A 64 6.73 -5.56 6.81
CA ASP A 64 5.54 -6.43 6.82
C ASP A 64 4.23 -5.65 6.98
N TYR A 65 4.20 -4.57 7.76
CA TYR A 65 3.02 -3.71 7.90
C TYR A 65 2.66 -2.92 6.63
N ARG A 66 3.56 -2.87 5.63
CA ARG A 66 3.28 -2.33 4.30
C ARG A 66 2.76 -3.40 3.34
N ARG A 67 2.55 -4.63 3.80
CA ARG A 67 1.93 -5.72 3.03
C ARG A 67 0.51 -5.90 3.54
N VAL A 68 -0.47 -5.56 2.70
CA VAL A 68 -1.88 -5.64 3.08
C VAL A 68 -2.52 -6.88 2.45
N PRO A 69 -3.38 -7.62 3.18
CA PRO A 69 -4.19 -8.67 2.60
C PRO A 69 -5.07 -8.10 1.48
N ALA A 70 -5.00 -8.70 0.30
CA ALA A 70 -5.68 -8.23 -0.89
C ALA A 70 -6.31 -9.43 -1.61
N PRO A 71 -7.62 -9.66 -1.46
CA PRO A 71 -8.27 -10.77 -2.12
C PRO A 71 -8.28 -10.58 -3.64
N ILE A 72 -8.07 -11.68 -4.35
CA ILE A 72 -8.16 -11.65 -5.81
C ILE A 72 -9.62 -11.63 -6.22
N GLN A 73 -9.99 -10.69 -7.08
CA GLN A 73 -11.33 -10.58 -7.65
C GLN A 73 -11.28 -10.68 -9.16
N ALA A 74 -12.27 -11.37 -9.73
CA ALA A 74 -12.47 -11.45 -11.16
C ALA A 74 -13.93 -11.17 -11.51
N ASP A 75 -14.14 -10.61 -12.70
CA ASP A 75 -15.46 -10.53 -13.32
C ASP A 75 -15.61 -11.74 -14.25
N SER A 76 -16.70 -12.49 -14.05
CA SER A 76 -16.98 -13.74 -14.73
C SER A 76 -18.27 -13.60 -15.54
N ILE A 77 -18.24 -14.01 -16.81
CA ILE A 77 -19.40 -14.00 -17.69
C ILE A 77 -19.60 -15.37 -18.33
N SER A 78 -20.85 -15.82 -18.33
CA SER A 78 -21.36 -17.04 -18.95
C SER A 78 -22.64 -16.69 -19.73
N PRO A 79 -23.04 -17.48 -20.75
CA PRO A 79 -24.34 -17.31 -21.40
C PRO A 79 -25.54 -17.26 -20.44
N ALA A 80 -25.44 -17.93 -19.28
CA ALA A 80 -26.52 -18.00 -18.30
C ALA A 80 -26.43 -16.98 -17.17
N TRP A 81 -25.26 -16.38 -16.92
CA TRP A 81 -25.05 -15.50 -15.76
C TRP A 81 -23.85 -14.57 -15.94
N GLN A 82 -23.90 -13.44 -15.24
CA GLN A 82 -22.78 -12.51 -15.08
C GLN A 82 -22.54 -12.27 -13.59
N ARG A 83 -21.27 -12.31 -13.17
CA ARG A 83 -20.84 -12.01 -11.80
C ARG A 83 -19.71 -11.00 -11.85
N LYS A 84 -19.78 -10.00 -10.97
CA LYS A 84 -18.72 -9.00 -10.80
C LYS A 84 -18.09 -9.12 -9.43
N GLY A 85 -16.79 -8.86 -9.35
CA GLY A 85 -16.05 -8.89 -8.09
C GLY A 85 -16.05 -10.26 -7.41
N GLU A 86 -16.14 -11.35 -8.17
CA GLU A 86 -16.11 -12.70 -7.64
C GLU A 86 -14.73 -12.97 -7.03
N ARG A 87 -14.69 -13.28 -5.74
CA ARG A 87 -13.44 -13.63 -5.06
C ARG A 87 -12.98 -15.00 -5.53
N ILE A 88 -11.76 -15.08 -6.03
CA ILE A 88 -11.14 -16.32 -6.48
C ILE A 88 -9.90 -16.62 -5.66
N SER A 89 -9.63 -17.90 -5.40
CA SER A 89 -8.37 -18.34 -4.81
C SER A 89 -7.24 -18.29 -5.84
N VAL A 90 -6.00 -18.13 -5.36
CA VAL A 90 -4.78 -18.33 -6.16
C VAL A 90 -4.79 -19.66 -6.92
N LEU A 91 -5.43 -20.71 -6.37
CA LEU A 91 -5.54 -22.01 -7.03
C LEU A 91 -6.36 -21.97 -8.34
N HIS A 92 -7.24 -20.99 -8.51
CA HIS A 92 -7.98 -20.76 -9.75
C HIS A 92 -7.12 -20.09 -10.83
N LEU A 93 -6.00 -19.47 -10.47
CA LEU A 93 -5.07 -18.90 -11.43
C LEU A 93 -4.35 -20.00 -12.24
N PRO A 94 -3.88 -19.67 -13.46
CA PRO A 94 -2.97 -20.50 -14.23
C PRO A 94 -1.73 -20.88 -13.39
N GLU A 95 -1.20 -22.09 -13.60
CA GLU A 95 -0.08 -22.63 -12.79
C GLU A 95 1.14 -21.72 -12.79
N ILE A 96 1.46 -21.12 -13.93
CA ILE A 96 2.55 -20.15 -14.10
C ILE A 96 2.47 -18.94 -13.16
N ALA A 97 1.28 -18.62 -12.65
CA ALA A 97 1.04 -17.45 -11.81
C ALA A 97 0.93 -17.77 -10.32
N ARG A 98 0.76 -19.05 -9.93
CA ARG A 98 0.46 -19.43 -8.55
C ARG A 98 1.58 -19.14 -7.56
N ASP A 99 2.83 -19.20 -8.03
CA ASP A 99 4.02 -18.95 -7.20
C ASP A 99 4.38 -17.46 -7.13
N VAL A 100 3.89 -16.66 -8.08
CA VAL A 100 4.22 -15.23 -8.21
C VAL A 100 3.14 -14.35 -7.60
N ILE A 101 1.88 -14.72 -7.79
CA ILE A 101 0.73 -13.95 -7.34
C ILE A 101 0.27 -14.48 -5.99
N LYS A 102 0.20 -13.56 -5.03
CA LYS A 102 -0.25 -13.81 -3.67
C LYS A 102 -1.48 -12.97 -3.36
N GLU A 103 -2.25 -13.35 -2.34
CA GLU A 103 -3.36 -12.55 -1.82
C GLU A 103 -2.87 -11.45 -0.85
N GLU A 104 -1.72 -10.86 -1.16
CA GLU A 104 -1.13 -9.74 -0.44
C GLU A 104 -0.62 -8.74 -1.48
N VAL A 105 -0.80 -7.45 -1.20
CA VAL A 105 -0.25 -6.39 -2.04
C VAL A 105 0.80 -5.62 -1.23
N PRO A 106 2.06 -5.55 -1.69
CA PRO A 106 3.03 -4.65 -1.10
C PRO A 106 2.65 -3.20 -1.45
N ILE A 107 2.78 -2.30 -0.49
CA ILE A 107 2.54 -0.87 -0.64
C ILE A 107 3.89 -0.13 -0.60
N PRO A 108 4.60 -0.03 -1.74
CA PRO A 108 5.92 0.60 -1.79
C PRO A 108 5.85 2.13 -1.87
N TRP A 109 4.66 2.73 -1.92
CA TRP A 109 4.48 4.16 -2.13
C TRP A 109 4.76 4.98 -0.87
N GLY A 110 5.25 6.21 -1.04
CA GLY A 110 5.44 7.13 0.06
C GLY A 110 4.11 7.54 0.70
N VAL A 111 4.12 7.87 1.99
CA VAL A 111 2.89 8.22 2.73
C VAL A 111 2.13 9.40 2.12
N GLY A 112 2.82 10.38 1.53
CA GLY A 112 2.15 11.52 0.89
C GLY A 112 1.32 11.12 -0.33
N TYR A 113 1.75 10.06 -1.05
CA TYR A 113 0.94 9.47 -2.12
C TYR A 113 -0.29 8.75 -1.54
N LEU A 114 -0.13 8.01 -0.44
CA LEU A 114 -1.22 7.31 0.23
C LEU A 114 -2.28 8.27 0.77
N GLU A 115 -1.88 9.35 1.43
CA GLU A 115 -2.78 10.41 1.90
C GLU A 115 -3.57 11.03 0.74
N ASN A 116 -2.89 11.27 -0.38
CA ASN A 116 -3.54 11.81 -1.57
C ASN A 116 -4.53 10.80 -2.19
N LEU A 117 -4.15 9.51 -2.23
CA LEU A 117 -4.99 8.42 -2.71
C LEU A 117 -6.25 8.28 -1.85
N ILE A 118 -6.12 8.31 -0.53
CA ILE A 118 -7.25 8.26 0.41
C ILE A 118 -8.18 9.46 0.17
N THR A 119 -7.62 10.67 0.06
CA THR A 119 -8.41 11.89 -0.17
C THR A 119 -9.21 11.85 -1.49
N ARG A 120 -8.69 11.16 -2.51
CA ARG A 120 -9.34 11.03 -3.82
C ARG A 120 -10.28 9.84 -3.93
N THR A 121 -10.22 8.91 -2.98
CA THR A 121 -11.04 7.69 -2.99
C THR A 121 -12.27 7.93 -2.11
N PRO A 122 -13.50 7.75 -2.63
CA PRO A 122 -14.71 7.81 -1.82
C PRO A 122 -14.64 6.82 -0.64
N THR A 123 -15.25 7.17 0.50
CA THR A 123 -15.17 6.37 1.74
C THR A 123 -15.76 4.97 1.60
N ASP A 124 -16.65 4.76 0.63
CA ASP A 124 -17.32 3.49 0.33
C ASP A 124 -16.69 2.73 -0.85
N GLU A 125 -15.62 3.26 -1.46
CA GLU A 125 -14.92 2.62 -2.57
C GLU A 125 -13.59 1.99 -2.15
N HIS A 126 -13.28 0.85 -2.77
CA HIS A 126 -11.99 0.20 -2.63
C HIS A 126 -11.02 0.68 -3.72
N VAL A 127 -9.76 0.89 -3.34
CA VAL A 127 -8.68 1.06 -4.31
C VAL A 127 -8.53 -0.24 -5.11
N LYS A 128 -8.78 -0.16 -6.42
CA LYS A 128 -8.61 -1.30 -7.33
C LYS A 128 -7.18 -1.32 -7.85
N ILE A 129 -6.50 -2.45 -7.65
CA ILE A 129 -5.15 -2.68 -8.13
C ILE A 129 -5.21 -3.87 -9.08
N ASP A 130 -4.63 -3.72 -10.27
CA ASP A 130 -4.59 -4.80 -11.25
C ASP A 130 -3.54 -5.85 -10.86
N LEU A 131 -3.81 -7.10 -11.23
CA LEU A 131 -2.83 -8.17 -11.04
C LEU A 131 -1.65 -7.98 -12.01
N PRO A 132 -0.43 -8.35 -11.61
CA PRO A 132 0.68 -8.46 -12.55
C PRO A 132 0.31 -9.39 -13.72
N GLY A 133 0.33 -8.86 -14.95
CA GLY A 133 -0.08 -9.60 -16.14
C GLY A 133 -1.59 -9.96 -16.18
N GLY A 134 -2.45 -9.17 -15.53
CA GLY A 134 -3.89 -9.45 -15.42
C GLY A 134 -4.58 -9.72 -16.76
N ALA A 135 -4.19 -9.01 -17.81
CA ALA A 135 -4.72 -9.21 -19.16
C ALA A 135 -4.37 -10.60 -19.73
N GLU A 136 -3.12 -11.02 -19.59
CA GLU A 136 -2.62 -12.32 -20.04
C GLU A 136 -3.24 -13.46 -19.23
N LEU A 137 -3.33 -13.29 -17.90
CA LEU A 137 -3.99 -14.25 -17.02
C LEU A 137 -5.45 -14.47 -17.43
N ARG A 138 -6.17 -13.40 -17.77
CA ARG A 138 -7.56 -13.48 -18.24
C ARG A 138 -7.66 -14.33 -19.51
N VAL A 139 -6.73 -14.19 -20.45
CA VAL A 139 -6.69 -14.98 -21.69
C VAL A 139 -6.46 -16.46 -21.37
N LEU A 140 -5.47 -16.77 -20.53
CA LEU A 140 -5.15 -18.15 -20.13
C LEU A 140 -6.30 -18.82 -19.36
N MET A 141 -6.94 -18.08 -18.44
CA MET A 141 -8.09 -18.57 -17.70
C MET A 141 -9.27 -18.87 -18.63
N SER A 142 -9.57 -17.96 -19.57
CA SER A 142 -10.65 -18.14 -20.55
C SER A 142 -10.41 -19.36 -21.46
N ALA A 143 -9.15 -19.63 -21.83
CA ALA A 143 -8.79 -20.84 -22.58
C ALA A 143 -9.10 -22.11 -21.77
N LYS A 144 -8.67 -22.16 -20.50
CA LYS A 144 -8.89 -23.30 -19.60
C LYS A 144 -10.37 -23.56 -19.30
N TYR A 145 -11.20 -22.52 -19.19
CA TYR A 145 -12.65 -22.69 -19.00
C TYR A 145 -13.34 -23.30 -20.22
N ARG A 146 -12.94 -22.89 -21.43
CA ARG A 146 -13.45 -23.47 -22.69
C ARG A 146 -13.11 -24.95 -22.83
N GLU A 147 -11.90 -25.36 -22.46
CA GLU A 147 -11.48 -26.78 -22.47
C GLU A 147 -12.31 -27.64 -21.51
N ARG A 148 -12.80 -27.05 -20.41
CA ARG A 148 -13.65 -27.72 -19.41
C ARG A 148 -15.13 -27.68 -19.74
N GLY A 149 -15.53 -27.09 -20.87
CA GLY A 149 -16.93 -26.95 -21.28
C GLY A 149 -17.74 -25.98 -20.41
N ILE A 150 -17.06 -25.14 -19.62
CA ILE A 150 -17.69 -24.11 -18.80
C ILE A 150 -17.60 -22.82 -19.61
N SER A 151 -18.70 -22.51 -20.32
CA SER A 151 -18.86 -21.25 -21.04
C SER A 151 -19.61 -20.22 -20.23
#